data_AF-A0A7J5DQJ8-F1
#
_entry.id   AF-A0A7J5DQJ8-F1
#
_cell.length_a   1.000
_cell.length_b   1.000
_cell.length_c   1.000
_cell.angle_alpha   90.00
_cell.angle_beta   90.00
_cell.angle_gamma   90.00
#
_symmetry.space_group_name_H-M   'P 1'
#
loop_
_entity.id
_entity.type
_entity.pdbx_description
1 polymer ?
#
loop_
_entity_poly.entity_id
_entity_poly.type
_entity_poly.pdbx_seq_one_letter_code
_entity_poly.pdbx_strand_id
1 'polypeptide(L)' 'MAAEIRAEMARQDKSKGELAQTLGVTLNTARSRYYGTQPYDLVELVLVSLWLGVSFDSFAAVA' A
#
# COMPACT_ATOMS: atom_id res chain seq x y z
N MET A 1 7.77 2.10 -5.40
CA MET A 1 6.75 1.29 -4.66
C MET A 1 5.84 2.05 -3.67
N ALA A 2 6.34 2.52 -2.52
CA ALA A 2 5.46 3.10 -1.49
C ALA A 2 4.79 4.41 -1.95
N ALA A 3 5.48 5.21 -2.78
CA ALA A 3 4.94 6.45 -3.32
C ALA A 3 3.77 6.22 -4.28
N GLU A 4 3.84 5.20 -5.15
CA GLU A 4 2.79 4.85 -6.08
C GLU A 4 1.56 4.32 -5.34
N ILE A 5 1.77 3.45 -4.33
CA ILE A 5 0.68 2.98 -3.47
C ILE A 5 -0.02 4.15 -2.78
N ARG A 6 0.74 5.12 -2.24
CA ARG A 6 0.15 6.34 -1.65
C ARG A 6 -0.63 7.16 -2.67
N ALA A 7 -0.09 7.34 -3.86
CA ALA A 7 -0.75 8.10 -4.92
C ALA A 7 -2.06 7.42 -5.32
N GLU A 8 -2.08 6.10 -5.44
CA GLU A 8 -3.29 5.35 -5.78
C GLU A 8 -4.31 5.37 -4.64
N MET A 9 -3.88 5.23 -3.38
CA MET A 9 -4.75 5.43 -2.23
C MET A 9 -5.40 6.83 -2.25
N ALA A 10 -4.63 7.87 -2.56
CA ALA A 10 -5.14 9.24 -2.63
C ALA A 10 -6.16 9.42 -3.77
N ARG A 11 -5.96 8.77 -4.93
CA ARG A 11 -6.93 8.80 -6.04
C ARG A 11 -8.27 8.15 -5.68
N GLN A 12 -8.23 7.12 -4.83
CA GLN A 12 -9.41 6.37 -4.41
C GLN A 12 -9.99 6.86 -3.07
N ASP A 13 -9.48 7.96 -2.51
CA ASP A 13 -9.85 8.48 -1.18
C ASP A 13 -9.73 7.46 -0.04
N LYS A 14 -8.72 6.58 -0.13
CA LYS A 14 -8.47 5.51 0.83
C LYS A 14 -7.54 5.95 1.95
N SER A 15 -7.94 5.65 3.19
CA SER A 15 -7.24 6.05 4.39
C SER A 15 -6.15 5.07 4.83
N LYS A 16 -5.25 5.53 5.72
CA LYS A 16 -4.25 4.66 6.38
C LYS A 16 -4.91 3.64 7.32
N GLY A 17 -6.11 3.92 7.82
CA GLY A 17 -6.88 3.00 8.65
C GLY A 17 -7.39 1.81 7.84
N GLU A 18 -7.86 2.04 6.63
CA GLU A 18 -8.25 0.97 5.70
C GLU A 18 -7.04 0.17 5.23
N LEU A 19 -5.89 0.82 5.00
CA LEU A 19 -4.64 0.12 4.71
C LEU A 19 -4.26 -0.82 5.87
N ALA A 20 -4.37 -0.36 7.12
CA ALA A 20 -4.08 -1.18 8.30
C ALA A 20 -5.01 -2.40 8.38
N GLN A 21 -6.30 -2.22 8.13
CA GLN A 21 -7.28 -3.31 8.08
C GLN A 21 -6.98 -4.30 6.95
N THR A 22 -6.66 -3.80 5.76
CA THR A 22 -6.33 -4.61 4.57
C THR A 22 -5.12 -5.49 4.81
N LEU A 23 -4.10 -4.96 5.49
CA LEU A 23 -2.87 -5.68 5.79
C LEU A 23 -2.95 -6.53 7.07
N GLY A 24 -4.01 -6.38 7.88
CA GLY A 24 -4.11 -7.04 9.18
C GLY A 24 -3.05 -6.56 10.20
N VAL A 25 -2.62 -5.29 10.12
CA VAL A 25 -1.56 -4.72 10.96
C VAL A 25 -2.05 -3.52 11.78
N THR A 26 -1.22 -3.05 12.71
CA THR A 26 -1.51 -1.82 13.46
C THR A 26 -1.47 -0.59 12.57
N LEU A 27 -2.17 0.49 12.95
CA LEU A 27 -2.09 1.77 12.26
C LEU A 27 -0.65 2.33 12.21
N ASN A 28 0.16 2.06 13.23
CA ASN A 28 1.56 2.49 13.25
C ASN A 28 2.38 1.76 12.17
N THR A 29 2.21 0.44 12.04
CA THR A 29 2.85 -0.35 10.98
C THR A 29 2.38 0.10 9.60
N ALA A 30 1.07 0.31 9.42
CA ALA A 30 0.51 0.83 8.18
C ALA A 30 1.06 2.22 7.83
N ARG A 31 1.29 3.09 8.83
CA ARG A 31 1.98 4.37 8.62
C ARG A 31 3.41 4.16 8.13
N SER A 32 4.17 3.24 8.70
CA SER A 32 5.54 2.94 8.25
C SER A 32 5.58 2.45 6.79
N ARG A 33 4.64 1.58 6.42
CA ARG A 33 4.43 1.13 5.03
C ARG A 33 4.03 2.28 4.11
N TYR A 34 3.04 3.06 4.53
CA TYR A 34 2.54 4.23 3.79
C TYR A 34 3.67 5.21 3.50
N TYR A 35 4.48 5.60 4.48
CA TYR A 35 5.60 6.53 4.26
C TYR A 35 6.83 5.86 3.61
N GLY A 36 6.87 4.53 3.54
CA GLY A 36 7.99 3.77 2.97
C GLY A 36 9.20 3.67 3.90
N THR A 37 9.04 3.97 5.20
CA THR A 37 10.11 3.77 6.20
C THR A 37 10.34 2.29 6.50
N GLN A 38 9.34 1.46 6.24
CA GLN A 38 9.49 0.02 6.14
C GLN A 38 8.93 -0.45 4.79
N PRO A 39 9.64 -1.33 4.07
CA PRO A 39 9.18 -1.87 2.81
C PRO A 39 7.97 -2.77 3.02
N TYR A 40 7.13 -2.87 1.98
CA TYR A 40 6.14 -3.92 1.91
C TYR A 40 6.81 -5.24 1.56
N ASP A 41 6.37 -6.34 2.16
CA ASP A 41 6.71 -7.68 1.67
C ASP A 41 5.82 -8.08 0.48
N LEU A 42 6.11 -9.23 -0.14
CA LEU A 42 5.40 -9.70 -1.32
C LEU A 42 3.91 -9.97 -1.05
N VAL A 43 3.57 -10.50 0.13
CA VAL A 43 2.18 -10.81 0.50
C VAL A 43 1.41 -9.52 0.70
N GLU A 44 1.98 -8.55 1.41
CA GLU A 44 1.38 -7.23 1.62
C GLU A 44 1.16 -6.51 0.29
N LEU A 45 2.09 -6.63 -0.67
CA LEU A 45 1.95 -6.05 -2.01
C LEU A 45 0.80 -6.70 -2.80
N VAL A 46 0.62 -8.02 -2.71
CA VAL A 46 -0.52 -8.72 -3.32
C VAL A 46 -1.84 -8.26 -2.68
N LEU A 47 -1.90 -8.15 -1.36
CA LEU A 47 -3.11 -7.70 -0.66
C LEU A 47 -3.49 -6.26 -1.04
N VAL A 48 -2.51 -5.36 -1.08
CA VAL A 48 -2.75 -3.95 -1.42
C VAL A 48 -3.11 -3.78 -2.89
N SER A 49 -2.47 -4.51 -3.81
CA SER A 49 -2.81 -4.47 -5.24
C SER A 49 -4.23 -4.96 -5.50
N LEU A 50 -4.63 -6.09 -4.89
CA LEU A 50 -6.00 -6.60 -4.96
C LEU A 50 -7.01 -5.60 -4.38
N TRP A 51 -6.71 -5.03 -3.21
CA TRP A 51 -7.59 -4.05 -2.57
C TRP A 51 -7.73 -2.75 -3.37
N LEU A 52 -6.65 -2.28 -4.00
CA LEU A 52 -6.66 -1.10 -4.87
C LEU A 52 -7.17 -1.40 -6.29
N GLY A 53 -7.39 -2.66 -6.64
CA GLY A 53 -7.89 -3.05 -7.96
C GLY A 53 -6.90 -2.76 -9.11
N VAL A 54 -5.59 -2.74 -8.81
CA VAL A 54 -4.54 -2.50 -9.80
C VAL A 54 -3.54 -3.66 -9.80
N SER A 55 -2.92 -3.94 -10.95
CA SER A 55 -1.87 -4.98 -11.01
C SER A 55 -0.66 -4.59 -10.17
N PHE A 56 0.03 -5.59 -9.60
CA PHE A 56 1.31 -5.42 -8.92
C PHE A 56 2.35 -4.70 -9.80
N ASP A 57 2.37 -5.01 -11.10
CA ASP A 57 3.31 -4.42 -12.07
C ASP A 57 3.15 -2.90 -12.20
N SER A 58 1.96 -2.36 -11.90
CA SER A 58 1.69 -0.92 -11.93
C SER A 58 2.50 -0.14 -10.88
N PHE A 59 3.02 -0.81 -9.85
CA PHE A 59 3.85 -0.21 -8.80
C PHE A 59 5.36 -0.44 -9.00
N ALA A 60 5.75 -1.29 -9.96
CA ALA A 60 7.14 -1.62 -10.26
C ALA A 60 7.78 -0.69 -11.32
N ALA A 61 6.98 0.14 -11.98
CA ALA A 61 7.40 0.93 -13.14
C ALA A 61 8.25 2.19 -12.83
N VAL A 62 8.61 2.44 -11.57
CA VAL A 62 9.49 3.55 -11.19
C VAL A 62 10.57 3.05 -10.23
N ALA A 63 11.65 2.52 -10.82
CA ALA A 63 12.91 2.24 -10.15
C ALA A 63 14.04 2.91 -10.95
#